data_AF-A0A2R6A9N0-F1
#
_entry.id   AF-A0A2R6A9N0-F1
#
_cell.length_a   1.000
_cell.length_b   1.000
_cell.length_c   1.000
_cell.angle_alpha   90.00
_cell.angle_beta   90.00
_cell.angle_gamma   90.00
#
_symmetry.space_group_name_H-M   'P 1'
#
loop_
_entity.id
_entity.type
_entity.pdbx_description
1 polymer ?
#
loop_
_entity_poly.entity_id
_entity_poly.type
_entity_poly.pdbx_seq_one_letter_code
_entity_poly.pdbx_strand_id
1 'polypeptide(L)'
;KWAKCSFFDAYPTSGNNILTYDIINPHYKNVDNEYEVTPLPVKFLVINKGVEFTTFIAFDKEDLEKYDKDALSMLLKAIILSMKTGWGRRTTRGYGDLEIVSKEVEISCPSS
;
A
#
# COMPACT_ATOMS: atom_id res chain seq x y z
N LYS A 1 -4.25 -27.57 0.99
CA LYS A 1 -4.00 -26.93 -0.32
C LYS A 1 -3.34 -25.59 0.00
N TRP A 2 -2.02 -25.49 -0.19
CA TRP A 2 -1.27 -24.29 0.19
C TRP A 2 -1.51 -23.17 -0.83
N ALA A 3 -1.35 -21.91 -0.40
CA ALA A 3 -1.44 -20.76 -1.29
C ALA A 3 -0.20 -20.72 -2.19
N LYS A 4 -0.41 -20.59 -3.51
CA LYS A 4 0.66 -20.57 -4.53
C LYS A 4 1.47 -19.28 -4.55
N CYS A 5 0.91 -18.22 -3.99
CA CYS A 5 1.55 -16.94 -3.78
C CYS A 5 1.10 -16.42 -2.41
N SER A 6 2.06 -16.04 -1.59
CA SER A 6 1.88 -15.55 -0.23
C SER A 6 2.41 -14.12 -0.14
N PHE A 7 1.55 -13.21 0.29
CA PHE A 7 1.91 -11.81 0.56
C PHE A 7 2.08 -11.64 2.06
N PHE A 8 3.21 -11.09 2.47
CA PHE A 8 3.48 -10.80 3.88
C PHE A 8 3.13 -9.36 4.22
N ASP A 9 2.94 -9.08 5.50
CA ASP A 9 2.70 -7.72 5.97
C ASP A 9 3.91 -6.82 5.66
N ALA A 10 3.61 -5.56 5.34
CA ALA A 10 4.61 -4.54 5.11
C ALA A 10 4.94 -3.83 6.42
N TYR A 11 6.19 -3.89 6.85
CA TYR A 11 6.66 -3.27 8.09
C TYR A 11 7.53 -2.04 7.80
N PRO A 12 7.43 -0.96 8.61
CA PRO A 12 8.29 0.20 8.45
C PRO A 12 9.71 -0.16 8.87
N THR A 13 10.68 0.00 7.98
CA THR A 13 12.09 -0.35 8.21
C THR A 13 13.00 0.87 8.31
N SER A 14 12.57 2.01 7.77
CA SER A 14 13.31 3.27 7.82
C SER A 14 12.35 4.46 7.84
N GLY A 15 12.81 5.58 8.39
CA GLY A 15 12.06 6.85 8.44
C GLY A 15 12.13 7.53 9.81
N ASN A 16 12.18 8.87 9.80
CA ASN A 16 12.09 9.69 11.01
C ASN A 16 10.64 10.11 11.27
N ASN A 17 10.22 10.07 12.54
CA ASN A 17 8.85 10.43 12.96
C ASN A 17 7.79 9.71 12.12
N ILE A 18 7.73 8.37 12.26
CA ILE A 18 6.87 7.48 11.47
C ILE A 18 5.41 7.95 11.44
N LEU A 19 4.93 8.50 12.57
CA LEU A 19 3.55 8.93 12.73
C LEU A 19 3.48 10.44 12.89
N THR A 20 2.52 11.05 12.22
CA THR A 20 2.15 12.46 12.36
C THR A 20 0.64 12.61 12.45
N TYR A 21 0.17 13.79 12.84
CA TYR A 21 -1.24 14.13 12.85
C TYR A 21 -1.60 14.92 11.61
N ASP A 22 -2.76 14.61 11.05
CA ASP A 22 -3.38 15.39 9.99
C ASP A 22 -4.83 15.73 10.37
N ILE A 23 -5.38 16.75 9.73
CA ILE A 23 -6.70 17.31 10.02
C ILE A 23 -7.53 17.32 8.75
N ILE A 24 -8.72 16.72 8.81
CA ILE A 24 -9.76 16.95 7.81
C ILE A 24 -10.89 17.75 8.44
N ASN A 25 -11.31 18.81 7.76
CA ASN A 25 -12.44 19.64 8.13
C ASN A 25 -13.62 19.33 7.20
N PRO A 26 -14.47 18.34 7.48
CA PRO A 26 -15.76 18.22 6.81
C PRO A 26 -16.61 19.46 7.11
N HIS A 27 -17.03 20.14 6.05
CA HIS A 27 -17.94 21.29 6.12
C HIS A 27 -19.41 20.87 5.91
N TYR A 28 -19.67 19.96 4.95
CA TYR A 28 -21.02 19.60 4.51
C TYR A 28 -21.49 18.24 5.01
N LYS A 29 -21.21 17.91 6.28
CA LYS A 29 -21.63 16.62 6.81
C LYS A 29 -23.04 16.75 7.41
N ASN A 30 -24.04 16.18 6.73
CA ASN A 30 -25.45 16.16 7.15
C ASN A 30 -26.05 17.57 7.33
N VAL A 31 -25.88 18.44 6.34
CA VAL A 31 -26.46 19.80 6.32
C VAL A 31 -27.37 19.93 5.11
N ASP A 32 -28.52 20.58 5.29
CA ASP A 32 -29.51 20.76 4.21
C ASP A 32 -29.28 22.06 3.43
N ASN A 33 -28.59 23.03 4.03
CA ASN A 33 -28.28 24.33 3.43
C ASN A 33 -26.94 24.91 3.92
N GLU A 34 -26.47 25.97 3.24
CA GLU A 34 -25.18 26.63 3.52
C GLU A 34 -25.13 27.32 4.89
N TYR A 35 -26.27 27.73 5.45
CA TYR A 35 -26.33 28.44 6.75
C TYR A 35 -26.10 27.50 7.94
N GLU A 36 -26.28 26.19 7.74
CA GLU A 36 -26.06 25.14 8.74
C GLU A 36 -24.61 24.60 8.72
N VAL A 37 -23.80 25.05 7.76
CA VAL A 37 -22.43 24.59 7.58
C VAL A 37 -21.58 24.97 8.79
N THR A 38 -21.15 23.94 9.53
CA THR A 38 -20.20 24.08 10.62
C THR A 38 -18.97 23.20 10.33
N PRO A 39 -17.78 23.79 10.13
CA PRO A 39 -16.56 23.01 9.98
C PRO A 39 -16.29 22.20 11.24
N LEU A 40 -16.09 20.88 11.11
CA LEU A 40 -15.79 20.00 12.24
C LEU A 40 -14.38 19.40 12.11
N PRO A 41 -13.33 20.04 12.64
CA PRO A 41 -11.96 19.52 12.52
C PRO A 41 -11.78 18.15 13.16
N VAL A 42 -11.45 17.15 12.35
CA VAL A 42 -11.13 15.79 12.81
C VAL A 42 -9.64 15.56 12.68
N LYS A 43 -8.94 15.50 13.82
CA LYS A 43 -7.55 15.06 13.91
C LYS A 43 -7.47 13.54 13.79
N PHE A 44 -6.57 13.03 12.97
CA PHE A 44 -6.31 11.60 12.83
C PHE A 44 -4.82 11.36 12.61
N LEU A 45 -4.39 10.16 12.97
CA LEU A 45 -3.01 9.71 12.84
C LEU A 45 -2.74 9.26 11.40
N VAL A 46 -1.61 9.68 10.84
CA VAL A 46 -1.15 9.28 9.51
C VAL A 46 0.32 8.88 9.56
N ILE A 47 0.72 8.02 8.62
CA ILE A 47 2.13 7.73 8.39
C ILE A 47 2.75 8.93 7.69
N ASN A 48 3.91 9.36 8.16
CA ASN A 48 4.61 10.51 7.61
C ASN A 48 5.23 10.18 6.24
N LYS A 49 5.52 11.21 5.45
CA LYS A 49 6.23 11.04 4.17
C LYS A 49 7.68 10.62 4.43
N GLY A 50 8.23 9.80 3.53
CA GLY A 50 9.61 9.30 3.64
C GLY A 50 9.79 8.14 4.62
N VAL A 51 8.71 7.49 5.05
CA VAL A 51 8.76 6.20 5.74
C VAL A 51 8.87 5.10 4.70
N GLU A 52 9.89 4.25 4.83
CA GLU A 52 10.12 3.11 3.96
C GLU A 52 9.51 1.86 4.57
N PHE A 53 8.82 1.09 3.74
CA PHE A 53 8.21 -0.18 4.13
C PHE A 53 8.86 -1.34 3.38
N THR A 54 9.14 -2.41 4.10
CA THR A 54 9.63 -3.67 3.52
C THR A 54 8.56 -4.73 3.67
N THR A 55 8.30 -5.46 2.58
CA THR A 55 7.39 -6.61 2.52
C THR A 55 8.04 -7.69 1.67
N PHE A 56 7.56 -8.92 1.84
CA PHE A 56 7.99 -10.08 1.08
C PHE A 56 6.81 -10.65 0.30
N ILE A 57 7.12 -11.23 -0.86
CA ILE A 57 6.16 -11.99 -1.66
C ILE A 57 6.83 -13.32 -1.96
N ALA A 58 6.28 -14.41 -1.43
CA ALA A 58 6.78 -15.75 -1.66
C ALA A 58 5.87 -16.48 -2.63
N PHE A 59 6.44 -17.09 -3.65
CA PHE A 59 5.73 -17.92 -4.62
C PHE A 59 6.65 -19.04 -5.08
N ASP A 60 6.05 -20.15 -5.46
CA ASP A 60 6.76 -21.22 -6.17
C ASP A 60 6.78 -20.88 -7.67
N LYS A 61 7.99 -20.81 -8.23
CA LYS A 61 8.21 -20.41 -9.62
C LYS A 61 7.60 -21.42 -10.60
N GLU A 62 7.76 -22.72 -10.34
CA GLU A 62 7.23 -23.78 -11.22
C GLU A 62 5.71 -23.75 -11.23
N ASP A 63 5.10 -23.53 -10.08
CA ASP A 63 3.65 -23.37 -9.96
C ASP A 63 3.14 -22.11 -10.67
N LEU A 64 3.91 -21.01 -10.66
CA LEU A 64 3.52 -19.76 -11.32
C LEU A 64 3.63 -19.87 -12.85
N GLU A 65 4.75 -20.39 -13.34
CA GLU A 65 5.05 -20.54 -14.78
C GLU A 65 4.21 -21.64 -15.45
N LYS A 66 3.67 -22.59 -14.67
CA LYS A 66 2.72 -23.61 -15.16
C LYS A 66 1.42 -23.01 -15.70
N TYR A 67 0.99 -21.87 -15.17
CA TYR A 67 -0.24 -21.20 -15.62
C TYR A 67 0.04 -20.25 -16.79
N ASP A 68 1.10 -19.44 -16.66
CA ASP A 68 1.52 -18.50 -17.69
C ASP A 68 2.99 -18.14 -17.48
N LYS A 69 3.77 -18.13 -18.56
CA LYS A 69 5.18 -17.71 -18.53
C LYS A 69 5.32 -16.24 -18.11
N ASP A 70 4.29 -15.43 -18.36
CA ASP A 70 4.28 -14.01 -18.02
C ASP A 70 3.62 -13.71 -16.66
N ALA A 71 3.20 -14.73 -15.91
CA ALA A 71 2.49 -14.55 -14.63
C ALA A 71 3.26 -13.68 -13.63
N LEU A 72 4.58 -13.85 -13.53
CA LEU A 72 5.45 -13.03 -12.67
C LEU A 72 5.47 -11.57 -13.14
N SER A 73 5.59 -11.34 -14.44
CA SER A 73 5.58 -10.00 -15.04
C SER A 73 4.24 -9.31 -14.80
N MET A 74 3.13 -10.03 -14.96
CA MET A 74 1.79 -9.52 -14.66
C MET A 74 1.62 -9.19 -13.18
N LEU A 75 2.10 -10.04 -12.28
CA LEU A 75 2.08 -9.81 -10.84
C LEU A 75 2.85 -8.52 -10.47
N LEU A 76 4.08 -8.37 -10.97
CA LEU A 76 4.88 -7.17 -10.73
C LEU A 76 4.22 -5.91 -11.29
N LYS A 77 3.64 -5.98 -12.49
CA LYS A 77 2.88 -4.86 -13.08
C LYS A 77 1.67 -4.49 -12.23
N ALA A 78 0.92 -5.47 -11.75
CA ALA A 78 -0.23 -5.25 -10.88
C ALA A 78 0.17 -4.59 -9.55
N ILE A 79 1.28 -5.02 -8.94
CA ILE A 79 1.82 -4.40 -7.73
C ILE A 79 2.20 -2.94 -7.99
N ILE A 80 2.99 -2.67 -9.05
CA ILE A 80 3.39 -1.31 -9.41
C ILE A 80 2.17 -0.42 -9.67
N LEU A 81 1.17 -0.93 -10.40
CA LEU A 81 -0.05 -0.19 -10.68
C LEU A 81 -0.80 0.12 -9.37
N SER A 82 -0.95 -0.87 -8.49
CA SER A 82 -1.66 -0.70 -7.22
C SER A 82 -0.97 0.33 -6.31
N MET A 83 0.36 0.37 -6.30
CA MET A 83 1.14 1.35 -5.53
C MET A 83 0.87 2.77 -6.05
N LYS A 84 0.86 2.96 -7.37
CA LYS A 84 0.54 4.26 -8.00
C LYS A 84 -0.90 4.70 -7.78
N THR A 85 -1.84 3.77 -7.67
CA THR A 85 -3.23 4.11 -7.30
C THR A 85 -3.39 4.43 -5.81
N GLY A 86 -2.35 4.15 -5.01
CA GLY A 86 -2.32 4.33 -3.57
C GLY A 86 -2.83 3.11 -2.81
N TRP A 87 -2.19 2.83 -1.67
CA TRP A 87 -2.60 1.80 -0.71
C TRP A 87 -3.21 2.41 0.55
N GLY A 88 -4.15 1.69 1.17
CA GLY A 88 -4.79 2.14 2.41
C GLY A 88 -6.03 3.01 2.17
N ARG A 89 -6.22 4.04 3.02
CA ARG A 89 -7.47 4.82 3.06
C ARG A 89 -7.29 6.19 2.40
N ARG A 90 -8.36 6.71 1.79
CA ARG A 90 -8.43 8.08 1.21
C ARG A 90 -7.43 8.32 0.07
N THR A 91 -7.16 7.29 -0.73
CA THR A 91 -6.25 7.36 -1.90
C THR A 91 -6.70 8.38 -2.94
N THR A 92 -8.01 8.55 -3.13
CA THR A 92 -8.59 9.60 -3.99
C THR A 92 -8.30 11.04 -3.52
N ARG A 93 -7.82 11.22 -2.28
CA ARG A 93 -7.44 12.52 -1.70
C ARG A 93 -5.92 12.69 -1.61
N GLY A 94 -5.15 11.80 -2.23
CA GLY A 94 -3.68 11.88 -2.27
C GLY A 94 -2.96 11.23 -1.08
N TYR A 95 -3.64 10.39 -0.30
CA TYR A 95 -3.01 9.60 0.77
C TYR A 95 -2.58 8.22 0.25
N GLY A 96 -1.54 7.65 0.87
CA GLY A 96 -1.16 6.26 0.61
C GLY A 96 -0.44 6.04 -0.71
N ASP A 97 0.05 7.09 -1.36
CA ASP A 97 0.94 6.98 -2.51
C ASP A 97 2.28 6.38 -2.07
N LEU A 98 2.78 5.44 -2.86
CA LEU A 98 3.95 4.63 -2.54
C LEU A 98 4.88 4.58 -3.75
N GLU A 99 6.16 4.81 -3.49
CA GLU A 99 7.22 4.68 -4.49
C GLU A 99 8.09 3.47 -4.18
N ILE A 100 8.64 2.86 -5.23
CA ILE A 100 9.53 1.71 -5.10
C ILE A 100 10.95 2.25 -4.92
N VAL A 101 11.48 2.14 -3.71
CA VAL A 101 12.84 2.58 -3.36
C VAL A 101 13.87 1.54 -3.80
N SER A 102 13.62 0.26 -3.50
CA SER A 102 14.49 -0.85 -3.88
C SER A 102 13.67 -2.09 -4.23
N LYS A 103 14.24 -2.96 -5.07
CA LYS A 103 13.71 -4.27 -5.40
C LYS A 103 14.84 -5.27 -5.35
N GLU A 104 14.77 -6.18 -4.40
CA GLU A 104 15.63 -7.34 -4.34
C GLU A 104 14.77 -8.56 -4.66
N VAL A 105 15.13 -9.27 -5.73
CA VAL A 105 14.52 -10.55 -6.06
C VAL A 105 15.54 -11.61 -5.71
N GLU A 106 15.48 -12.09 -4.47
CA GLU A 106 16.25 -13.26 -4.07
C GLU A 106 15.51 -14.51 -4.54
N ILE A 107 16.02 -15.10 -5.63
CA ILE A 107 15.60 -16.43 -6.07
C ILE A 107 16.40 -17.44 -5.24
N SER A 108 16.04 -17.60 -3.96
CA SER A 108 16.50 -18.76 -3.22
C SER A 108 15.56 -19.92 -3.55
N CYS A 109 16.01 -20.84 -4.39
CA CYS A 109 15.46 -22.18 -4.35
C CYS A 109 15.86 -22.74 -2.98
N PRO A 110 14.94 -23.07 -2.06
CA PRO A 110 15.31 -23.94 -0.96
C PRO A 110 15.79 -25.25 -1.62
N SER A 111 17.08 -25.53 -1.52
CA SER A 111 17.60 -26.86 -1.82
C SER A 111 16.82 -27.85 -0.96
N SER A 112 16.25 -28.83 -1.66
CA SER A 112 15.31 -29.86 -1.21
C SER A 112 15.57 -30.47 0.16
#